data_AF-A0A9K3PP07-F1
#
_entry.id   AF-A0A9K3PP07-F1
#
_cell.length_a   1.000
_cell.length_b   1.000
_cell.length_c   1.000
_cell.angle_alpha   90.00
_cell.angle_beta   90.00
_cell.angle_gamma   90.00
#
_symmetry.space_group_name_H-M   'P 1'
#
loop_
_entity.id
_entity.type
_entity.pdbx_description
1 polymer ?
#
loop_
_entity_poly.entity_id
_entity_poly.type
_entity_poly.pdbx_seq_one_letter_code
_entity_poly.pdbx_strand_id
1 'polypeptide(L)'
;MAEEDVGEEEDNEVRDPIVDLVSDTGEEDDELSSDAHVNILVESVDAIQEAERRSDMETEEGNLGLLECDKLEAVPEKVEIKFSCVLGDIFHAMDRAKVSTKHEFQKAHYYALMGAFLEWDPNGLAKVRETLLTSTKEWSKEEFDSTLFYKPSLFRKRVQRVALPTNYLYYRVRAVFVTFGEKKDSKTGKPLFNDDAWKKANNLLGEIKRGFCLDPPGFNFYTYEMTDAGEIKKDSHGIPLLRCCWGTNLVECVHRQYNTTFRHKAGIEMGDAQISERRHRHNLDMAQRVYQDFPKVGHYDTWKIDVLQKLVEQNTGKLLYPGWTCVIDYLETDESFVTVP
;
A
#
# COMPACT_ATOMS: atom_id res chain seq x y z
N MET A 1 -22.29 25.69 -39.84
CA MET A 1 -22.99 25.61 -38.54
C MET A 1 -23.22 24.15 -38.24
N ALA A 2 -22.24 23.54 -37.60
CA ALA A 2 -22.33 22.27 -36.91
C ALA A 2 -21.13 22.30 -35.95
N GLU A 3 -21.43 22.58 -34.69
CA GLU A 3 -20.50 22.46 -33.57
C GLU A 3 -20.33 20.96 -33.32
N GLU A 4 -19.09 20.46 -33.40
CA GLU A 4 -18.76 19.14 -32.87
C GLU A 4 -18.19 19.33 -31.47
N ASP A 5 -18.96 18.78 -30.53
CA ASP A 5 -18.80 18.74 -29.10
C ASP A 5 -17.52 17.99 -28.72
N VAL A 6 -16.59 18.70 -28.06
CA VAL A 6 -15.37 18.12 -27.51
C VAL A 6 -15.75 17.50 -26.18
N GLY A 7 -16.01 16.19 -26.19
CA GLY A 7 -16.21 15.42 -24.97
C GLY A 7 -14.96 15.46 -24.10
N GLU A 8 -15.07 16.14 -22.95
CA GLU A 8 -14.11 16.07 -21.86
C GLU A 8 -14.04 14.62 -21.36
N GLU A 9 -12.90 13.96 -21.55
CA GLU A 9 -12.59 12.70 -20.88
C GLU A 9 -12.40 12.99 -19.39
N GLU A 10 -13.44 12.75 -18.60
CA GLU A 10 -13.35 12.71 -17.14
C GLU A 10 -12.31 11.64 -16.74
N ASP A 11 -11.24 12.10 -16.10
CA ASP A 11 -10.31 11.29 -15.33
C ASP A 11 -11.07 10.51 -14.23
N ASN A 12 -11.57 9.34 -14.58
CA ASN A 12 -12.12 8.40 -13.62
C ASN A 12 -10.97 7.74 -12.84
N GLU A 13 -10.53 8.45 -11.79
CA GLU A 13 -9.66 7.93 -10.73
C GLU A 13 -10.35 6.70 -10.10
N VAL A 14 -9.90 5.50 -10.47
CA VAL A 14 -10.48 4.24 -10.01
C VAL A 14 -10.25 4.11 -8.49
N ARG A 15 -11.35 4.27 -7.75
CA ARG A 15 -11.42 4.18 -6.29
C ARG A 15 -11.00 2.80 -5.77
N ASP A 16 -10.08 2.82 -4.81
CA ASP A 16 -9.68 1.66 -4.00
C ASP A 16 -10.85 1.20 -3.09
N PRO A 17 -11.17 -0.10 -3.02
CA PRO A 17 -12.19 -0.60 -2.09
C PRO A 17 -11.77 -0.50 -0.60
N ILE A 18 -10.48 -0.28 -0.30
CA ILE A 18 -10.00 0.09 1.05
C ILE A 18 -10.17 1.59 1.30
N VAL A 19 -10.23 2.42 0.24
CA VAL A 19 -10.48 3.85 0.37
C VAL A 19 -11.90 4.06 0.89
N ASP A 20 -12.91 3.38 0.36
CA ASP A 20 -14.32 3.53 0.78
C ASP A 20 -14.71 2.82 2.11
N LEU A 21 -13.84 2.04 2.75
CA LEU A 21 -14.11 1.56 4.12
C LEU A 21 -13.77 2.59 5.21
N VAL A 22 -13.07 3.67 4.83
CA VAL A 22 -12.79 4.81 5.72
C VAL A 22 -13.19 6.15 5.08
N SER A 23 -13.52 6.19 3.78
CA SER A 23 -14.21 7.31 3.14
C SER A 23 -15.70 7.05 2.98
N ASP A 24 -16.46 7.89 3.67
CA ASP A 24 -17.83 8.27 3.32
C ASP A 24 -18.94 7.24 3.61
N THR A 25 -19.17 6.98 4.90
CA THR A 25 -20.55 6.77 5.36
C THR A 25 -21.10 8.11 5.82
N GLY A 26 -21.65 8.87 4.88
CA GLY A 26 -22.60 9.95 5.17
C GLY A 26 -23.93 9.37 5.68
N GLU A 27 -23.90 8.65 6.80
CA GLU A 27 -25.07 8.19 7.55
C GLU A 27 -24.74 8.23 9.04
N GLU A 28 -25.65 8.82 9.81
CA GLU A 28 -25.56 9.18 11.22
C GLU A 28 -24.75 8.17 12.06
N ASP A 29 -23.58 8.61 12.53
CA ASP A 29 -22.79 7.91 13.54
C ASP A 29 -23.65 7.76 14.80
N ASP A 30 -24.14 6.55 15.06
CA ASP A 30 -24.69 6.19 16.36
C ASP A 30 -23.58 6.39 17.40
N GLU A 31 -23.76 7.40 18.26
CA GLU A 31 -22.85 7.81 19.33
C GLU A 31 -22.56 6.68 20.34
N LEU A 32 -21.67 5.75 20.01
CA LEU A 32 -20.84 5.14 21.04
C LEU A 32 -19.81 6.19 21.45
N SER A 33 -19.83 6.57 22.73
CA SER A 33 -18.92 7.58 23.30
C SER A 33 -17.49 7.41 22.78
N SER A 34 -16.90 8.51 22.31
CA SER A 34 -15.49 8.60 21.91
C SER A 34 -14.56 7.93 22.92
N ASP A 35 -14.91 8.00 24.21
CA ASP A 35 -14.11 7.47 25.30
C ASP A 35 -14.04 5.93 25.31
N ALA A 36 -15.10 5.25 24.89
CA ALA A 36 -15.11 3.79 24.79
C ALA A 36 -14.19 3.29 23.67
N HIS A 37 -14.16 4.00 22.54
CA HIS A 37 -13.24 3.71 21.45
C HIS A 37 -11.79 3.97 21.86
N VAL A 38 -11.52 5.09 22.54
CA VAL A 38 -10.18 5.44 23.04
C VAL A 38 -9.66 4.39 24.01
N ASN A 39 -10.46 3.94 24.97
CA ASN A 39 -10.04 2.92 25.94
C ASN A 39 -9.67 1.59 25.27
N ILE A 40 -10.43 1.16 24.25
CA ILE A 40 -10.16 -0.09 23.53
C ILE A 40 -8.88 0.02 22.68
N LEU A 41 -8.61 1.20 22.13
CA LEU A 41 -7.36 1.44 21.42
C LEU A 41 -6.17 1.40 22.36
N VAL A 42 -6.31 1.96 23.56
CA VAL A 42 -5.29 1.85 24.61
C VAL A 42 -5.07 0.37 24.97
N GLU A 43 -6.13 -0.40 25.22
CA GLU A 43 -6.03 -1.85 25.46
C GLU A 43 -5.30 -2.58 24.32
N SER A 44 -5.55 -2.18 23.08
CA SER A 44 -4.95 -2.79 21.90
C SER A 44 -3.48 -2.40 21.72
N VAL A 45 -3.15 -1.13 21.96
CA VAL A 45 -1.77 -0.62 21.92
C VAL A 45 -0.96 -1.26 23.03
N ASP A 46 -1.50 -1.36 24.24
CA ASP A 46 -0.85 -2.02 25.37
C ASP A 46 -0.64 -3.50 25.08
N ALA A 47 -1.64 -4.19 24.50
CA ALA A 47 -1.50 -5.59 24.09
C ALA A 47 -0.43 -5.79 22.99
N ILE A 48 -0.35 -4.84 22.04
CA ILE A 48 0.68 -4.84 20.99
C ILE A 48 2.07 -4.58 21.56
N GLN A 49 2.23 -3.57 22.43
CA GLN A 49 3.50 -3.24 23.08
C GLN A 49 3.98 -4.37 24.00
N GLU A 50 3.05 -5.01 24.71
CA GLU A 50 3.35 -6.19 25.52
C GLU A 50 3.76 -7.39 24.64
N ALA A 51 3.11 -7.58 23.48
CA ALA A 51 3.53 -8.56 22.50
C ALA A 51 4.94 -8.27 21.93
N GLU A 52 5.29 -7.00 21.72
CA GLU A 52 6.62 -6.56 21.26
C GLU A 52 7.72 -6.86 22.28
N ARG A 53 7.51 -6.50 23.56
CA ARG A 53 8.46 -6.83 24.64
C ARG A 53 8.74 -8.33 24.72
N ARG A 54 7.75 -9.16 24.41
CA ARG A 54 7.89 -10.63 24.39
C ARG A 54 8.71 -11.14 23.22
N SER A 55 8.62 -10.51 22.04
CA SER A 55 9.48 -10.85 20.90
C SER A 55 10.93 -10.40 21.08
N ASP A 56 11.18 -9.36 21.88
CA ASP A 56 12.52 -8.88 22.25
C ASP A 56 13.19 -9.75 23.32
N MET A 57 12.41 -10.30 24.25
CA MET A 57 12.90 -11.18 25.30
C MET A 57 12.98 -12.61 24.79
N GLU A 58 14.15 -12.99 24.24
CA GLU A 58 14.54 -14.39 24.32
C GLU A 58 14.48 -14.81 25.81
N THR A 59 13.65 -15.80 26.14
CA THR A 59 13.82 -16.71 27.30
C THR A 59 13.34 -16.35 28.72
N GLU A 60 12.26 -15.60 28.98
CA GLU A 60 11.58 -15.72 30.30
C GLU A 60 10.07 -15.88 30.20
N GLU A 61 9.52 -16.71 31.10
CA GLU A 61 8.14 -17.15 31.26
C GLU A 61 7.16 -15.97 31.42
N GLY A 62 6.97 -15.20 30.36
CA GLY A 62 5.91 -14.20 30.27
C GLY A 62 4.55 -14.89 30.14
N ASN A 63 3.55 -14.39 30.85
CA ASN A 63 2.21 -14.97 30.90
C ASN A 63 1.58 -15.08 29.49
N LEU A 64 1.70 -16.27 28.88
CA LEU A 64 1.15 -16.64 27.57
C LEU A 64 -0.38 -16.46 27.50
N GLY A 65 -1.06 -16.40 28.65
CA GLY A 65 -2.51 -16.30 28.75
C GLY A 65 -3.13 -15.11 28.01
N LEU A 66 -2.39 -14.01 27.79
CA LEU A 66 -2.87 -12.84 27.02
C LEU A 66 -2.97 -13.09 25.50
N LEU A 67 -2.30 -14.14 24.99
CA LEU A 67 -2.33 -14.54 23.59
C LEU A 67 -3.02 -15.90 23.39
N GLU A 68 -3.44 -16.56 24.47
CA GLU A 68 -4.18 -17.80 24.41
C GLU A 68 -5.62 -17.53 23.95
N CYS A 69 -6.11 -18.39 23.07
CA CYS A 69 -7.46 -18.30 22.55
C CYS A 69 -7.84 -19.67 21.97
N ASP A 70 -8.96 -20.23 22.44
CA ASP A 70 -9.45 -21.56 22.04
C ASP A 70 -9.80 -21.64 20.55
N LYS A 71 -10.07 -20.49 19.92
CA LYS A 71 -10.42 -20.40 18.49
C LYS A 71 -9.20 -20.32 17.57
N LEU A 72 -8.01 -20.08 18.13
CA LEU A 72 -6.76 -19.99 17.37
C LEU A 72 -5.86 -21.20 17.63
N GLU A 73 -4.94 -21.48 16.71
CA GLU A 73 -3.87 -22.43 16.96
C GLU A 73 -3.05 -22.03 18.20
N ALA A 74 -2.43 -23.00 18.86
CA ALA A 74 -1.58 -22.73 20.02
C ALA A 74 -0.47 -21.72 19.68
N VAL A 75 -0.13 -20.89 20.67
CA VAL A 75 0.97 -19.93 20.54
C VAL A 75 2.27 -20.74 20.35
N PRO A 76 3.03 -20.52 19.25
CA PRO A 76 4.33 -21.15 19.09
C PRO A 76 5.31 -20.61 20.13
N GLU A 77 6.17 -21.48 20.66
CA GLU A 77 7.23 -21.10 21.61
C GLU A 77 8.17 -20.04 21.03
N LYS A 78 8.54 -20.20 19.75
CA LYS A 78 9.35 -19.24 19.01
C LYS A 78 8.84 -19.10 17.59
N VAL A 79 8.82 -17.87 17.08
CA VAL A 79 8.59 -17.56 15.67
C VAL A 79 9.91 -17.09 15.07
N GLU A 80 10.40 -17.79 14.06
CA GLU A 80 11.61 -17.40 13.33
C GLU A 80 11.32 -16.29 12.32
N ILE A 81 12.29 -15.41 12.09
CA ILE A 81 12.25 -14.47 10.98
C ILE A 81 12.43 -15.26 9.68
N LYS A 82 11.43 -15.23 8.80
CA LYS A 82 11.47 -15.90 7.50
C LYS A 82 11.23 -14.90 6.39
N PHE A 83 12.15 -14.87 5.44
CA PHE A 83 12.00 -14.12 4.20
C PHE A 83 11.49 -15.06 3.11
N SER A 84 10.51 -14.60 2.33
CA SER A 84 9.96 -15.33 1.19
C SER A 84 10.18 -14.52 -0.09
N CYS A 85 10.53 -15.19 -1.18
CA CYS A 85 10.49 -14.57 -2.52
C CYS A 85 9.06 -14.46 -3.07
N VAL A 86 8.13 -15.22 -2.49
CA VAL A 86 6.70 -15.13 -2.76
C VAL A 86 6.08 -14.25 -1.69
N LEU A 87 5.76 -13.01 -2.05
CA LEU A 87 5.11 -12.06 -1.17
C LEU A 87 3.59 -12.16 -1.33
N GLY A 88 2.91 -12.12 -0.20
CA GLY A 88 1.49 -11.85 -0.13
C GLY A 88 1.25 -10.34 -0.15
N ASP A 89 0.05 -9.97 -0.57
CA ASP A 89 -0.41 -8.59 -0.45
C ASP A 89 -0.87 -8.32 0.98
N ILE A 90 -0.12 -7.47 1.70
CA ILE A 90 -0.37 -7.12 3.10
C ILE A 90 -1.73 -6.42 3.27
N PHE A 91 -2.16 -5.60 2.32
CA PHE A 91 -3.45 -4.92 2.42
C PHE A 91 -4.61 -5.90 2.25
N HIS A 92 -4.50 -6.82 1.30
CA HIS A 92 -5.46 -7.91 1.19
C HIS A 92 -5.44 -8.80 2.43
N ALA A 93 -4.26 -9.07 2.99
CA ALA A 93 -4.13 -9.85 4.22
C ALA A 93 -4.95 -9.25 5.38
N MET A 94 -4.90 -7.92 5.56
CA MET A 94 -5.71 -7.21 6.56
C MET A 94 -7.24 -7.34 6.33
N ASP A 95 -7.71 -7.53 5.09
CA ASP A 95 -9.13 -7.66 4.76
C ASP A 95 -9.67 -9.11 4.75
N ARG A 96 -8.81 -10.13 5.00
CA ARG A 96 -9.24 -11.53 4.88
C ARG A 96 -10.19 -11.99 5.97
N ALA A 97 -9.95 -11.57 7.21
CA ALA A 97 -10.82 -11.88 8.34
C ALA A 97 -11.98 -10.87 8.36
N LYS A 98 -12.91 -11.02 7.41
CA LYS A 98 -14.01 -10.07 7.23
C LYS A 98 -14.92 -10.04 8.44
N VAL A 99 -15.14 -8.84 8.97
CA VAL A 99 -16.05 -8.55 10.07
C VAL A 99 -17.23 -7.73 9.57
N SER A 100 -18.33 -7.74 10.32
CA SER A 100 -19.51 -6.94 9.96
C SER A 100 -19.18 -5.44 10.01
N THR A 101 -19.52 -4.70 8.94
CA THR A 101 -19.31 -3.24 8.86
C THR A 101 -20.17 -2.46 9.88
N LYS A 102 -21.24 -3.07 10.39
CA LYS A 102 -22.14 -2.46 11.37
C LYS A 102 -21.74 -2.75 12.83
N HIS A 103 -20.66 -3.50 13.05
CA HIS A 103 -20.23 -3.86 14.38
C HIS A 103 -19.48 -2.69 15.03
N GLU A 104 -19.79 -2.35 16.28
CA GLU A 104 -19.20 -1.20 16.98
C GLU A 104 -17.66 -1.22 17.03
N PHE A 105 -17.05 -2.38 17.27
CA PHE A 105 -15.59 -2.52 17.32
C PHE A 105 -14.91 -2.69 15.96
N GLN A 106 -15.63 -2.65 14.84
CA GLN A 106 -15.06 -2.87 13.51
C GLN A 106 -13.93 -1.87 13.20
N LYS A 107 -14.17 -0.58 13.45
CA LYS A 107 -13.19 0.49 13.19
C LYS A 107 -11.95 0.38 14.07
N ALA A 108 -12.14 0.15 15.37
CA ALA A 108 -11.05 -0.03 16.32
C ALA A 108 -10.21 -1.27 15.99
N HIS A 109 -10.85 -2.39 15.63
CA HIS A 109 -10.18 -3.60 15.17
C HIS A 109 -9.32 -3.33 13.93
N TYR A 110 -9.87 -2.70 12.89
CA TYR A 110 -9.10 -2.41 11.67
C TYR A 110 -7.94 -1.45 11.93
N TYR A 111 -8.13 -0.42 12.78
CA TYR A 111 -7.04 0.48 13.15
C TYR A 111 -5.91 -0.26 13.87
N ALA A 112 -6.25 -1.08 14.87
CA ALA A 112 -5.27 -1.89 15.60
C ALA A 112 -4.57 -2.90 14.69
N LEU A 113 -5.31 -3.56 13.79
CA LEU A 113 -4.76 -4.52 12.83
C LEU A 113 -3.79 -3.85 11.86
N MET A 114 -4.14 -2.67 11.34
CA MET A 114 -3.23 -1.90 10.49
C MET A 114 -1.95 -1.52 11.21
N GLY A 115 -2.06 -1.05 12.45
CA GLY A 115 -0.90 -0.72 13.28
C GLY A 115 -0.03 -1.94 13.60
N ALA A 116 -0.65 -3.11 13.78
CA ALA A 116 0.04 -4.38 14.00
C ALA A 116 0.83 -4.85 12.77
N PHE A 117 0.28 -4.67 11.57
CA PHE A 117 0.95 -5.04 10.32
C PHE A 117 2.03 -4.06 9.88
N LEU A 118 1.71 -2.76 9.93
CA LEU A 118 2.52 -1.70 9.31
C LEU A 118 2.79 -0.60 10.34
N GLU A 119 4.04 -0.52 10.78
CA GLU A 119 4.48 0.53 11.69
C GLU A 119 4.85 1.79 10.91
N TRP A 120 4.49 2.96 11.45
CA TRP A 120 4.94 4.24 10.91
C TRP A 120 6.43 4.42 11.13
N ASP A 121 7.16 4.91 10.13
CA ASP A 121 8.54 5.33 10.36
C ASP A 121 8.57 6.44 11.43
N PRO A 122 9.22 6.19 12.59
CA PRO A 122 9.15 7.11 13.72
C PRO A 122 9.73 8.48 13.37
N ASN A 123 10.76 8.53 12.52
CA ASN A 123 11.39 9.78 12.11
C ASN A 123 10.47 10.57 11.17
N GLY A 124 9.90 9.90 10.16
CA GLY A 124 8.94 10.50 9.24
C GLY A 124 7.70 11.04 9.96
N LEU A 125 7.15 10.26 10.89
CA LEU A 125 5.97 10.66 11.67
C LEU A 125 6.26 11.86 12.57
N ALA A 126 7.41 11.86 13.26
CA ALA A 126 7.84 12.98 14.09
C ALA A 126 7.98 14.28 13.29
N LYS A 127 8.59 14.19 12.10
CA LYS A 127 8.77 15.34 11.20
C LYS A 127 7.43 15.88 10.68
N VAL A 128 6.51 15.00 10.28
CA VAL A 128 5.16 15.41 9.86
C VAL A 128 4.41 16.05 11.01
N ARG A 129 4.51 15.47 12.22
CA ARG A 129 3.91 16.06 13.42
C ARG A 129 4.43 17.47 13.68
N GLU A 130 5.74 17.64 13.73
CA GLU A 130 6.38 18.95 13.94
C GLU A 130 5.95 19.97 12.87
N THR A 131 5.90 19.55 11.61
CA THR A 131 5.52 20.42 10.49
C THR A 131 4.05 20.86 10.60
N LEU A 132 3.14 19.95 10.96
CA LEU A 132 1.72 20.27 11.08
C LEU A 132 1.43 21.16 12.28
N LEU A 133 2.07 20.90 13.43
CA LEU A 133 1.96 21.72 14.64
C LEU A 133 2.53 23.14 14.44
N THR A 134 3.59 23.28 13.65
CA THR A 134 4.24 24.58 13.37
C THR A 134 3.66 25.30 12.15
N SER A 135 2.77 24.66 11.40
CA SER A 135 2.20 25.24 10.18
C SER A 135 1.27 26.42 10.49
N THR A 136 1.01 27.27 9.50
CA THR A 136 0.18 28.49 9.63
C THR A 136 -1.27 28.22 10.07
N LYS A 137 -1.70 26.94 10.06
CA LYS A 137 -3.02 26.48 10.50
C LYS A 137 -2.97 25.71 11.83
N GLU A 138 -1.94 25.96 12.65
CA GLU A 138 -1.63 25.39 13.98
C GLU A 138 -2.61 24.29 14.43
N TRP A 139 -2.21 23.04 14.23
CA TRP A 139 -2.97 21.89 14.76
C TRP A 139 -2.69 21.75 16.25
N SER A 140 -3.70 21.36 17.03
CA SER A 140 -3.49 20.87 18.39
C SER A 140 -2.99 19.42 18.40
N LYS A 141 -2.45 18.96 19.53
CA LYS A 141 -2.00 17.58 19.69
C LYS A 141 -3.17 16.59 19.58
N GLU A 142 -4.29 16.95 20.16
CA GLU A 142 -5.53 16.17 20.17
C GLU A 142 -6.14 16.06 18.76
N GLU A 143 -6.08 17.13 17.96
CA GLU A 143 -6.47 17.11 16.55
C GLU A 143 -5.57 16.21 15.72
N PHE A 144 -4.26 16.21 15.98
CA PHE A 144 -3.32 15.30 15.31
C PHE A 144 -3.67 13.84 15.61
N ASP A 145 -3.78 13.48 16.89
CA ASP A 145 -4.01 12.11 17.33
C ASP A 145 -5.39 11.60 16.86
N SER A 146 -6.43 12.44 16.93
CA SER A 146 -7.76 12.11 16.41
C SER A 146 -7.78 11.96 14.89
N THR A 147 -7.09 12.84 14.15
CA THR A 147 -7.02 12.74 12.68
C THR A 147 -6.23 11.52 12.25
N LEU A 148 -5.17 11.16 12.98
CA LEU A 148 -4.41 9.93 12.72
C LEU A 148 -5.30 8.69 12.85
N PHE A 149 -6.17 8.68 13.86
CA PHE A 149 -7.15 7.62 14.06
C PHE A 149 -8.25 7.58 13.00
N TYR A 150 -8.93 8.71 12.78
CA TYR A 150 -10.13 8.77 11.92
C TYR A 150 -9.82 8.88 10.43
N LYS A 151 -8.67 9.47 10.06
CA LYS A 151 -8.27 9.74 8.67
C LYS A 151 -6.83 9.31 8.39
N PRO A 152 -6.48 8.02 8.59
CA PRO A 152 -5.12 7.53 8.39
C PRO A 152 -4.61 7.71 6.95
N SER A 153 -5.50 7.78 5.95
CA SER A 153 -5.15 8.04 4.54
C SER A 153 -4.35 9.33 4.33
N LEU A 154 -4.59 10.35 5.16
CA LEU A 154 -3.82 11.60 5.13
C LEU A 154 -2.35 11.35 5.48
N PHE A 155 -2.07 10.48 6.44
CA PHE A 155 -0.71 10.20 6.89
C PHE A 155 -0.02 9.19 5.97
N ARG A 156 -0.76 8.26 5.36
CA ARG A 156 -0.21 7.27 4.41
C ARG A 156 0.48 7.90 3.20
N LYS A 157 0.02 9.09 2.78
CA LYS A 157 0.63 9.85 1.68
C LYS A 157 1.83 10.68 2.12
N ARG A 158 2.16 10.75 3.41
CA ARG A 158 3.19 11.65 3.97
C ARG A 158 4.30 10.92 4.71
N VAL A 159 3.98 9.75 5.27
CA VAL A 159 4.88 8.96 6.12
C VAL A 159 4.93 7.54 5.57
N GLN A 160 6.14 7.05 5.36
CA GLN A 160 6.40 5.67 5.00
C GLN A 160 6.05 4.74 6.17
N ARG A 161 5.69 3.49 5.85
CA ARG A 161 5.45 2.45 6.85
C ARG A 161 6.29 1.23 6.52
N VAL A 162 6.60 0.44 7.53
CA VAL A 162 7.43 -0.75 7.38
C VAL A 162 6.67 -1.95 7.93
N ALA A 163 6.69 -3.06 7.21
CA ALA A 163 6.21 -4.32 7.74
C ALA A 163 7.25 -4.89 8.69
N LEU A 164 6.81 -5.23 9.91
CA LEU A 164 7.72 -5.75 10.91
C LEU A 164 8.20 -7.18 10.58
N PRO A 165 9.36 -7.59 11.13
CA PRO A 165 9.84 -8.95 11.02
C PRO A 165 8.82 -9.98 11.52
N THR A 166 8.82 -11.19 10.96
CA THR A 166 7.80 -12.23 11.20
C THR A 166 7.59 -12.54 12.68
N ASN A 167 8.65 -12.51 13.48
CA ASN A 167 8.59 -12.77 14.92
C ASN A 167 7.74 -11.71 15.64
N TYR A 168 7.94 -10.42 15.36
CA TYR A 168 7.09 -9.35 15.93
C TYR A 168 5.69 -9.39 15.32
N LEU A 169 5.61 -9.44 13.99
CA LEU A 169 4.35 -9.35 13.25
C LEU A 169 3.34 -10.41 13.68
N TYR A 170 3.79 -11.66 13.90
CA TYR A 170 2.94 -12.75 14.35
C TYR A 170 2.26 -12.43 15.69
N TYR A 171 3.05 -12.02 16.69
CA TYR A 171 2.52 -11.79 18.04
C TYR A 171 1.61 -10.56 18.07
N ARG A 172 1.95 -9.49 17.34
CA ARG A 172 1.11 -8.27 17.24
C ARG A 172 -0.24 -8.56 16.60
N VAL A 173 -0.24 -9.23 15.44
CA VAL A 173 -1.49 -9.57 14.73
C VAL A 173 -2.34 -10.53 15.55
N ARG A 174 -1.71 -11.50 16.22
CA ARG A 174 -2.40 -12.40 17.13
C ARG A 174 -3.02 -11.64 18.30
N ALA A 175 -2.30 -10.72 18.93
CA ALA A 175 -2.83 -9.91 20.03
C ALA A 175 -4.11 -9.17 19.61
N VAL A 176 -4.12 -8.58 18.41
CA VAL A 176 -5.34 -7.94 17.87
C VAL A 176 -6.48 -8.95 17.73
N PHE A 177 -6.25 -10.14 17.16
CA PHE A 177 -7.31 -11.14 17.04
C PHE A 177 -7.86 -11.62 18.37
N VAL A 178 -6.99 -11.83 19.38
CA VAL A 178 -7.43 -12.24 20.72
C VAL A 178 -8.22 -11.12 21.40
N THR A 179 -7.74 -9.88 21.34
CA THR A 179 -8.39 -8.72 21.97
C THR A 179 -9.76 -8.43 21.37
N PHE A 180 -9.91 -8.53 20.05
CA PHE A 180 -11.13 -8.10 19.36
C PHE A 180 -12.10 -9.23 19.00
N GLY A 181 -11.61 -10.44 18.72
CA GLY A 181 -12.42 -11.47 18.07
C GLY A 181 -13.68 -11.86 18.86
N GLU A 182 -13.58 -11.93 20.19
CA GLU A 182 -14.70 -12.27 21.07
C GLU A 182 -15.49 -11.06 21.60
N LYS A 183 -15.04 -9.82 21.33
CA LYS A 183 -15.77 -8.63 21.78
C LYS A 183 -17.16 -8.64 21.14
N LYS A 184 -18.19 -8.50 21.99
CA LYS A 184 -19.59 -8.58 21.58
C LYS A 184 -20.13 -7.19 21.32
N ASP A 185 -20.82 -7.02 20.20
CA ASP A 185 -21.59 -5.82 19.89
C ASP A 185 -22.66 -5.58 20.96
N SER A 186 -22.64 -4.38 21.55
CA SER A 186 -23.63 -3.94 22.55
C SER A 186 -25.08 -4.05 22.06
N LYS A 187 -25.32 -3.86 20.75
CA LYS A 187 -26.67 -3.91 20.16
C LYS A 187 -27.10 -5.33 19.81
N THR A 188 -26.28 -6.07 19.07
CA THR A 188 -26.68 -7.40 18.57
C THR A 188 -26.27 -8.56 19.49
N GLY A 189 -25.36 -8.32 20.45
CA GLY A 189 -24.79 -9.34 21.33
C GLY A 189 -23.88 -10.36 20.64
N LYS A 190 -23.62 -10.18 19.33
CA LYS A 190 -22.81 -11.09 18.52
C LYS A 190 -21.33 -10.73 18.66
N PRO A 191 -20.42 -11.72 18.66
CA PRO A 191 -18.99 -11.43 18.64
C PRO A 191 -18.57 -10.80 17.31
N LEU A 192 -17.47 -10.04 17.33
CA LEU A 192 -16.90 -9.43 16.13
C LEU A 192 -16.51 -10.48 15.09
N PHE A 193 -15.86 -11.57 15.53
CA PHE A 193 -15.46 -12.67 14.66
C PHE A 193 -16.52 -13.76 14.68
N ASN A 194 -17.02 -14.11 13.49
CA ASN A 194 -17.75 -15.34 13.26
C ASN A 194 -16.78 -16.52 13.03
N ASP A 195 -17.30 -17.74 12.90
CA ASP A 195 -16.45 -18.93 12.73
C ASP A 195 -15.60 -18.90 11.45
N ASP A 196 -16.05 -18.25 10.37
CA ASP A 196 -15.24 -18.10 9.15
C ASP A 196 -14.12 -17.06 9.37
N ALA A 197 -14.39 -15.95 10.04
CA ALA A 197 -13.39 -14.95 10.39
C ALA A 197 -12.27 -15.56 11.25
N TRP A 198 -12.61 -16.40 12.24
CA TRP A 198 -11.63 -17.16 13.02
C TRP A 198 -10.79 -18.12 12.16
N LYS A 199 -11.42 -18.83 11.22
CA LYS A 199 -10.69 -19.70 10.27
C LYS A 199 -9.73 -18.90 9.39
N LYS A 200 -10.15 -17.73 8.90
CA LYS A 200 -9.31 -16.83 8.09
C LYS A 200 -8.17 -16.23 8.92
N ALA A 201 -8.42 -15.85 10.17
CA ALA A 201 -7.42 -15.37 11.11
C ALA A 201 -6.31 -16.41 11.34
N ASN A 202 -6.66 -17.68 11.56
CA ASN A 202 -5.68 -18.76 11.68
C ASN A 202 -4.84 -18.94 10.41
N ASN A 203 -5.48 -18.96 9.24
CA ASN A 203 -4.75 -19.07 7.97
C ASN A 203 -3.76 -17.92 7.78
N LEU A 204 -4.16 -16.70 8.12
CA LEU A 204 -3.33 -15.52 8.04
C LEU A 204 -2.12 -15.59 8.98
N LEU A 205 -2.32 -16.01 10.24
CA LEU A 205 -1.22 -16.27 11.17
C LEU A 205 -0.24 -17.33 10.62
N GLY A 206 -0.74 -18.35 9.93
CA GLY A 206 0.08 -19.35 9.24
C GLY A 206 0.87 -18.78 8.05
N GLU A 207 0.32 -17.79 7.32
CA GLU A 207 1.01 -17.11 6.22
C GLU A 207 2.09 -16.13 6.72
N ILE A 208 1.81 -15.42 7.81
CA ILE A 208 2.79 -14.58 8.48
C ILE A 208 4.00 -15.43 8.87
N LYS A 209 3.78 -16.57 9.54
CA LYS A 209 4.84 -17.54 9.91
C LYS A 209 5.69 -18.02 8.71
N ARG A 210 5.15 -18.01 7.49
CA ARG A 210 5.87 -18.39 6.26
C ARG A 210 6.64 -17.24 5.61
N GLY A 211 6.54 -16.02 6.16
CA GLY A 211 7.23 -14.84 5.66
C GLY A 211 6.53 -14.14 4.49
N PHE A 212 5.23 -14.38 4.28
CA PHE A 212 4.51 -13.81 3.12
C PHE A 212 4.14 -12.34 3.32
N CYS A 213 4.04 -11.85 4.55
CA CYS A 213 3.57 -10.50 4.87
C CYS A 213 4.69 -9.56 5.34
N LEU A 214 5.89 -9.73 4.78
CA LEU A 214 7.11 -9.07 5.24
C LEU A 214 7.83 -8.38 4.08
N ASP A 215 8.52 -7.28 4.37
CA ASP A 215 9.30 -6.55 3.37
C ASP A 215 10.61 -7.25 3.01
N PRO A 216 10.90 -7.47 1.72
CA PRO A 216 12.20 -7.98 1.31
C PRO A 216 13.34 -7.06 1.79
N PRO A 217 14.45 -7.63 2.29
CA PRO A 217 15.59 -6.84 2.73
C PRO A 217 16.09 -5.89 1.64
N GLY A 218 16.24 -4.61 1.97
CA GLY A 218 16.77 -3.59 1.06
C GLY A 218 15.80 -3.09 -0.01
N PHE A 219 14.53 -3.53 0.00
CA PHE A 219 13.51 -3.03 -0.91
C PHE A 219 12.66 -1.94 -0.24
N ASN A 220 12.46 -0.81 -0.93
CA ASN A 220 11.59 0.25 -0.46
C ASN A 220 10.30 0.29 -1.30
N PHE A 221 9.15 0.07 -0.65
CA PHE A 221 7.83 0.13 -1.29
C PHE A 221 7.29 1.56 -1.48
N TYR A 222 8.07 2.58 -1.11
CA TYR A 222 7.67 3.98 -1.18
C TYR A 222 8.54 4.76 -2.16
N THR A 223 7.88 5.51 -3.04
CA THR A 223 8.50 6.48 -3.95
C THR A 223 7.85 7.84 -3.77
N TYR A 224 8.56 8.93 -4.06
CA TYR A 224 7.93 10.24 -4.08
C TYR A 224 6.96 10.38 -5.26
N GLU A 225 5.87 11.12 -5.06
CA GLU A 225 5.07 11.60 -6.17
C GLU A 225 5.81 12.75 -6.86
N MET A 226 5.79 12.75 -8.19
CA MET A 226 6.42 13.78 -9.01
C MET A 226 5.36 14.73 -9.60
N THR A 227 5.72 16.01 -9.77
CA THR A 227 4.92 17.00 -10.50
C THR A 227 5.13 16.86 -12.00
N ASP A 228 4.36 17.61 -12.79
CA ASP A 228 4.55 17.61 -14.24
C ASP A 228 5.90 18.18 -14.69
N ALA A 229 6.55 18.98 -13.84
CA ALA A 229 7.88 19.51 -14.08
C ALA A 229 9.01 18.55 -13.67
N GLY A 230 8.70 17.36 -13.12
CA GLY A 230 9.71 16.43 -12.64
C GLY A 230 10.27 16.78 -11.25
N GLU A 231 9.56 17.58 -10.47
CA GLU A 231 9.94 17.92 -9.10
C GLU A 231 9.14 17.08 -8.09
N ILE A 232 9.63 16.92 -6.87
CA ILE A 232 8.89 16.23 -5.80
C ILE A 232 7.63 17.02 -5.47
N LYS A 233 6.47 16.37 -5.64
CA LYS A 233 5.16 16.93 -5.32
C LYS A 233 5.02 17.10 -3.81
N LYS A 234 4.60 18.29 -3.38
CA LYS A 234 4.40 18.65 -1.98
C LYS A 234 2.95 19.02 -1.73
N ASP A 235 2.49 18.83 -0.52
CA ASP A 235 1.17 19.29 -0.09
C ASP A 235 1.17 20.79 0.30
N SER A 236 0.02 21.29 0.74
CA SER A 236 -0.16 22.68 1.21
C SER A 236 0.72 23.05 2.41
N HIS A 237 1.25 22.07 3.13
CA HIS A 237 2.16 22.25 4.26
C HIS A 237 3.64 22.09 3.85
N GLY A 238 3.92 21.91 2.57
CA GLY A 238 5.27 21.71 2.04
C GLY A 238 5.84 20.31 2.28
N ILE A 239 5.00 19.35 2.69
CA ILE A 239 5.40 17.96 2.98
C ILE A 239 5.43 17.18 1.66
N PRO A 240 6.55 16.50 1.33
CA PRO A 240 6.62 15.60 0.19
C PRO A 240 5.55 14.51 0.22
N LEU A 241 4.87 14.30 -0.90
CA LEU A 241 3.89 13.22 -1.04
C LEU A 241 4.57 11.92 -1.48
N LEU A 242 4.13 10.83 -0.87
CA LEU A 242 4.60 9.48 -1.12
C LEU A 242 3.53 8.66 -1.83
N ARG A 243 3.98 7.84 -2.77
CA ARG A 243 3.25 6.75 -3.39
C ARG A 243 3.77 5.44 -2.86
N CYS A 244 2.85 4.58 -2.43
CA CYS A 244 3.14 3.23 -2.01
C CYS A 244 2.87 2.26 -3.17
N CYS A 245 3.78 1.34 -3.43
CA CYS A 245 3.58 0.25 -4.40
C CYS A 245 3.23 -1.08 -3.73
N TRP A 246 2.95 -1.10 -2.42
CA TRP A 246 2.34 -2.29 -1.82
C TRP A 246 0.96 -2.53 -2.41
N GLY A 247 0.75 -3.80 -2.76
CA GLY A 247 -0.54 -4.33 -3.11
C GLY A 247 -0.83 -4.41 -4.61
N THR A 248 -1.89 -5.16 -4.92
CA THR A 248 -2.12 -5.75 -6.25
C THR A 248 -3.06 -4.91 -7.13
N ASN A 249 -3.55 -3.75 -6.68
CA ASN A 249 -4.54 -2.98 -7.45
C ASN A 249 -4.01 -2.57 -8.83
N LEU A 250 -2.73 -2.22 -8.95
CA LEU A 250 -2.15 -1.90 -10.27
C LEU A 250 -2.17 -3.10 -11.22
N VAL A 251 -1.93 -4.32 -10.73
CA VAL A 251 -1.95 -5.54 -11.54
C VAL A 251 -3.38 -5.92 -11.94
N GLU A 252 -4.36 -5.79 -11.03
CA GLU A 252 -5.77 -6.06 -11.33
C GLU A 252 -6.35 -5.01 -12.31
N CYS A 253 -5.97 -3.75 -12.16
CA CYS A 253 -6.30 -2.69 -13.11
C CYS A 253 -5.75 -3.01 -14.51
N VAL A 254 -4.51 -3.46 -14.60
CA VAL A 254 -3.89 -3.89 -15.87
C VAL A 254 -4.61 -5.13 -16.43
N HIS A 255 -5.01 -6.10 -15.61
CA HIS A 255 -5.78 -7.26 -16.06
C HIS A 255 -7.15 -6.88 -16.63
N ARG A 256 -7.88 -5.97 -15.98
CA ARG A 256 -9.14 -5.42 -16.51
C ARG A 256 -8.91 -4.75 -17.87
N GLN A 257 -7.80 -4.04 -18.02
CA GLN A 257 -7.45 -3.38 -19.27
C GLN A 257 -7.01 -4.38 -20.37
N TYR A 258 -6.43 -5.53 -20.03
CA TYR A 258 -6.19 -6.58 -21.02
C TYR A 258 -7.52 -7.10 -21.57
N ASN A 259 -8.52 -7.35 -20.72
CA ASN A 259 -9.84 -7.79 -21.15
C ASN A 259 -10.51 -6.82 -22.14
N THR A 260 -10.26 -5.50 -22.01
CA THR A 260 -10.75 -4.53 -23.00
C THR A 260 -9.92 -4.50 -24.28
N THR A 261 -8.59 -4.67 -24.17
CA THR A 261 -7.67 -4.73 -25.33
C THR A 261 -8.02 -5.90 -26.25
N PHE A 262 -8.41 -7.03 -25.67
CA PHE A 262 -8.78 -8.27 -26.37
C PHE A 262 -10.26 -8.36 -26.81
N ARG A 263 -11.01 -7.25 -26.84
CA ARG A 263 -12.44 -7.27 -27.20
C ARG A 263 -12.74 -7.76 -28.63
N HIS A 264 -11.74 -7.79 -29.51
CA HIS A 264 -11.87 -8.29 -30.87
C HIS A 264 -11.27 -9.69 -31.00
N LYS A 265 -11.70 -10.47 -32.01
CA LYS A 265 -11.15 -11.80 -32.33
C LYS A 265 -9.72 -11.66 -32.87
N ALA A 266 -8.78 -11.32 -32.01
CA ALA A 266 -7.36 -11.29 -32.32
C ALA A 266 -6.84 -12.74 -32.39
N GLY A 267 -6.08 -13.03 -33.44
CA GLY A 267 -5.24 -14.24 -33.46
C GLY A 267 -4.12 -14.12 -32.43
N ILE A 268 -3.39 -15.21 -32.19
CA ILE A 268 -2.32 -15.28 -31.18
C ILE A 268 -1.25 -14.20 -31.45
N GLU A 269 -0.81 -14.05 -32.70
CA GLU A 269 0.21 -13.06 -33.09
C GLU A 269 -0.23 -11.61 -32.82
N MET A 270 -1.48 -11.26 -33.18
CA MET A 270 -2.02 -9.93 -32.90
C MET A 270 -2.14 -9.69 -31.40
N GLY A 271 -2.48 -10.73 -30.63
CA GLY A 271 -2.56 -10.64 -29.19
C GLY A 271 -1.21 -10.40 -28.53
N ASP A 272 -0.17 -11.10 -28.98
CA ASP A 272 1.20 -10.87 -28.51
C ASP A 272 1.68 -9.45 -28.85
N ALA A 273 1.43 -8.98 -30.08
CA ALA A 273 1.77 -7.61 -30.49
C ALA A 273 1.04 -6.55 -29.64
N GLN A 274 -0.25 -6.76 -29.33
CA GLN A 274 -1.03 -5.84 -28.50
C GLN A 274 -0.55 -5.81 -27.05
N ILE A 275 -0.23 -6.96 -26.46
CA ILE A 275 0.34 -7.02 -25.10
C ILE A 275 1.72 -6.36 -25.08
N SER A 276 2.55 -6.64 -26.08
CA SER A 276 3.90 -6.08 -26.18
C SER A 276 3.86 -4.56 -26.30
N GLU A 277 2.99 -4.01 -27.16
CA GLU A 277 2.79 -2.56 -27.28
C GLU A 277 2.27 -1.95 -25.97
N ARG A 278 1.30 -2.60 -25.32
CA ARG A 278 0.75 -2.11 -24.05
C ARG A 278 1.81 -2.10 -22.94
N ARG A 279 2.60 -3.17 -22.83
CA ARG A 279 3.72 -3.28 -21.88
C ARG A 279 4.76 -2.20 -22.14
N HIS A 280 5.10 -1.97 -23.41
CA HIS A 280 6.05 -0.93 -23.82
C HIS A 280 5.59 0.46 -23.38
N ARG A 281 4.35 0.85 -23.72
CA ARG A 281 3.78 2.14 -23.31
C ARG A 281 3.70 2.29 -21.80
N HIS A 282 3.22 1.25 -21.12
CA HIS A 282 3.11 1.26 -19.66
C HIS A 282 4.48 1.44 -18.99
N ASN A 283 5.51 0.73 -19.45
CA ASN A 283 6.86 0.84 -18.90
C ASN A 283 7.43 2.25 -19.12
N LEU A 284 7.21 2.84 -20.30
CA LEU A 284 7.63 4.23 -20.57
C LEU A 284 6.90 5.24 -19.68
N ASP A 285 5.57 5.13 -19.54
CA ASP A 285 4.78 6.03 -18.68
C ASP A 285 5.19 5.89 -17.22
N MET A 286 5.41 4.66 -16.74
CA MET A 286 5.88 4.41 -15.38
C MET A 286 7.29 4.94 -15.16
N ALA A 287 8.18 4.80 -16.14
CA ALA A 287 9.52 5.35 -16.05
C ALA A 287 9.49 6.88 -15.90
N GLN A 288 8.69 7.58 -16.71
CA GLN A 288 8.49 9.04 -16.62
C GLN A 288 7.89 9.49 -15.28
N ARG A 289 7.08 8.64 -14.64
CA ARG A 289 6.41 8.96 -13.36
C ARG A 289 7.27 8.69 -12.14
N VAL A 290 8.11 7.66 -12.20
CA VAL A 290 8.82 7.12 -11.03
C VAL A 290 10.27 7.58 -10.98
N TYR A 291 10.98 7.63 -12.11
CA TYR A 291 12.40 7.96 -12.12
C TYR A 291 12.62 9.45 -12.29
N GLN A 292 13.37 10.05 -11.36
CA GLN A 292 13.66 11.48 -11.35
C GLN A 292 14.46 11.95 -12.58
N ASP A 293 15.39 11.12 -13.06
CA ASP A 293 16.24 11.46 -14.19
C ASP A 293 15.66 11.00 -15.54
N PHE A 294 14.50 10.33 -15.55
CA PHE A 294 13.92 9.86 -16.80
C PHE A 294 13.18 10.99 -17.53
N PRO A 295 13.50 11.25 -18.81
CA PRO A 295 12.94 12.37 -19.51
C PRO A 295 11.49 12.13 -19.89
N LYS A 296 10.69 13.19 -19.85
CA LYS A 296 9.33 13.16 -20.41
C LYS A 296 9.41 13.14 -21.92
N VAL A 297 9.07 11.99 -22.50
CA VAL A 297 9.03 11.80 -23.95
C VAL A 297 7.59 11.89 -24.43
N GLY A 298 7.35 12.69 -25.47
CA GLY A 298 6.01 12.94 -26.02
C GLY A 298 5.51 11.87 -26.98
N HIS A 299 6.23 10.76 -27.12
CA HIS A 299 5.94 9.71 -28.09
C HIS A 299 6.45 8.35 -27.57
N TYR A 300 5.78 7.25 -27.94
CA TYR A 300 6.16 5.90 -27.48
C TYR A 300 7.18 5.19 -28.38
N ASP A 301 7.28 5.59 -29.64
CA ASP A 301 8.34 5.12 -30.56
C ASP A 301 9.71 5.66 -30.15
N THR A 302 10.50 4.80 -29.52
CA THR A 302 11.83 5.10 -28.97
C THR A 302 12.86 5.37 -30.06
N TRP A 303 12.70 4.79 -31.26
CA TRP A 303 13.59 5.05 -32.38
C TRP A 303 13.51 6.49 -32.85
N LYS A 304 12.30 7.07 -32.88
CA LYS A 304 12.12 8.50 -33.22
C LYS A 304 12.76 9.41 -32.18
N ILE A 305 12.69 9.02 -30.90
CA ILE A 305 13.32 9.77 -29.81
C ILE A 305 14.85 9.77 -29.98
N ASP A 306 15.44 8.62 -30.28
CA ASP A 306 16.87 8.48 -30.52
C ASP A 306 17.34 9.34 -31.71
N VAL A 307 16.62 9.25 -32.83
CA VAL A 307 16.93 10.04 -34.03
C VAL A 307 16.85 11.54 -33.75
N LEU A 308 15.82 11.98 -33.01
CA LEU A 308 15.65 13.38 -32.64
C LEU A 308 16.79 13.86 -31.72
N GLN A 309 17.15 13.05 -30.72
CA GLN A 309 18.26 13.36 -29.82
C GLN A 309 19.56 13.52 -30.60
N LYS A 310 19.89 12.59 -31.51
CA LYS A 310 21.09 12.66 -32.33
C LYS A 310 21.10 13.89 -33.24
N LEU A 311 19.97 14.22 -33.83
CA LEU A 311 19.85 15.40 -34.69
C LEU A 311 20.11 16.70 -33.90
N VAL A 312 19.58 16.81 -32.67
CA VAL A 312 19.81 17.98 -31.81
C VAL A 312 21.26 18.04 -31.33
N GLU A 313 21.82 16.90 -30.93
CA GLU A 313 23.21 16.77 -30.50
C GLU A 313 24.19 17.20 -31.61
N GLN A 314 23.99 16.72 -32.84
CA GLN A 314 24.82 17.09 -33.99
C GLN A 314 24.75 18.59 -34.33
N ASN A 315 23.56 19.18 -34.25
CA ASN A 315 23.35 20.57 -34.64
C ASN A 315 23.78 21.58 -33.57
N THR A 316 23.68 21.22 -32.29
CA THR A 316 23.84 22.17 -31.18
C THR A 316 24.92 21.77 -30.16
N GLY A 317 25.42 20.54 -30.24
CA GLY A 317 26.35 19.97 -29.25
C GLY A 317 25.69 19.66 -27.90
N LYS A 318 24.35 19.67 -27.81
CA LYS A 318 23.60 19.46 -26.56
C LYS A 318 22.68 18.24 -26.69
N LEU A 319 22.56 17.48 -25.61
CA LEU A 319 21.57 16.41 -25.50
C LEU A 319 20.18 17.00 -25.26
N LEU A 320 19.20 16.55 -26.04
CA LEU A 320 17.79 16.96 -25.88
C LEU A 320 17.18 16.36 -24.60
N TYR A 321 17.52 15.10 -24.31
CA TYR A 321 17.04 14.31 -23.19
C TYR A 321 18.23 13.70 -22.43
N PRO A 322 18.84 14.44 -21.48
CA PRO A 322 20.09 14.01 -20.83
C PRO A 322 20.02 12.66 -20.09
N GLY A 323 18.85 12.28 -19.56
CA GLY A 323 18.65 10.98 -18.91
C GLY A 323 18.11 9.88 -19.82
N TRP A 324 18.02 10.14 -21.13
CA TRP A 324 17.65 9.14 -22.12
C TRP A 324 18.90 8.45 -22.68
N THR A 325 18.91 7.12 -22.67
CA THR A 325 19.99 6.36 -23.29
C THR A 325 19.62 5.97 -24.72
N CYS A 326 20.35 6.50 -25.71
CA CYS A 326 20.09 6.21 -27.11
C CYS A 326 20.46 4.77 -27.46
N VAL A 327 19.51 4.00 -27.96
CA VAL A 327 19.75 2.61 -28.38
C VAL A 327 20.65 2.55 -29.62
N ILE A 328 20.56 3.57 -30.48
CA ILE A 328 21.41 3.70 -31.69
C ILE A 328 22.91 3.71 -31.38
N ASP A 329 23.32 4.10 -30.17
CA ASP A 329 24.73 4.13 -29.78
C ASP A 329 25.29 2.75 -29.36
N TYR A 330 24.42 1.77 -29.15
CA TYR A 330 24.85 0.42 -28.79
C TYR A 330 25.31 -0.35 -30.03
N LEU A 331 26.36 -1.15 -29.85
CA LEU A 331 26.76 -2.12 -30.86
C LEU A 331 25.70 -3.21 -30.95
N GLU A 332 25.35 -3.60 -32.18
CA GLU A 332 24.59 -4.84 -32.38
C GLU A 332 25.40 -6.01 -31.84
N THR A 333 24.81 -6.77 -30.92
CA THR A 333 25.38 -8.00 -30.39
C THR A 333 24.51 -9.18 -30.80
N ASP A 334 25.08 -10.38 -30.75
CA ASP A 334 24.37 -11.63 -31.05
C ASP A 334 23.38 -12.02 -29.92
N GLU A 335 23.23 -11.18 -28.88
CA GLU A 335 22.37 -11.44 -27.72
C GLU A 335 20.91 -11.15 -28.05
N SER A 336 20.11 -12.21 -28.12
CA SER A 336 18.65 -12.11 -28.19
C SER A 336 18.02 -12.39 -26.81
N PHE A 337 17.36 -11.41 -26.23
CA PHE A 337 16.48 -11.64 -25.08
C PHE A 337 15.15 -12.17 -25.60
N VAL A 338 14.94 -13.46 -25.39
CA VAL A 338 13.85 -14.31 -25.88
C VAL A 338 12.47 -13.63 -25.89
N THR A 339 11.91 -13.39 -27.08
CA THR A 339 10.52 -13.78 -27.37
C THR A 339 10.58 -15.25 -27.78
N VAL A 340 9.90 -16.12 -27.03
CA VAL A 340 9.82 -17.54 -27.37
C VAL A 340 9.10 -17.62 -28.73
N PRO A 341 9.65 -18.32 -29.74
CA PRO A 341 9.05 -18.42 -31.06
C PRO A 341 7.66 -19.07 -31.05
#